data_AF-A0A7C5W487-F1
#
_entry.id   AF-A0A7C5W487-F1
#
_cell.length_a   1.000
_cell.length_b   1.000
_cell.length_c   1.000
_cell.angle_alpha   90.00
_cell.angle_beta   90.00
_cell.angle_gamma   90.00
#
_symmetry.space_group_name_H-M   'P 1'
#
loop_
_entity.id
_entity.type
_entity.pdbx_description
1 polymer ?
#
loop_
_entity_poly.entity_id
_entity_poly.type
_entity_poly.pdbx_seq_one_letter_code
_entity_poly.pdbx_strand_id
1 'polypeptide(L)'
;MSDMDMWTSIRRRVKVEGVSKRQVMREEGIHWRTLEKILSHSEPPGYRLKKMREKPKIGPYFGRIQEIIKGDAEVPKKQRHTAKRIYERIARAELSALCRAVGVLEPQQGYSAPTARKIGA
;
A
#
# COMPACT_ATOMS: atom_id res chain seq x y z
N MET A 1 -24.06 -15.50 19.37
CA MET A 1 -23.61 -14.49 20.35
C MET A 1 -22.79 -13.46 19.61
N SER A 2 -23.07 -12.18 19.79
CA SER A 2 -22.23 -11.12 19.21
C SER A 2 -20.92 -11.01 20.00
N ASP A 3 -19.87 -10.45 19.39
CA ASP A 3 -18.60 -10.18 20.08
C ASP A 3 -18.80 -9.30 21.32
N MET A 4 -19.79 -8.40 21.30
CA MET A 4 -20.14 -7.52 22.42
C MET A 4 -20.75 -8.25 23.61
N ASP A 5 -21.59 -9.25 23.36
CA ASP A 5 -22.23 -10.03 24.43
C ASP A 5 -21.17 -10.79 25.23
N MET A 6 -20.20 -11.39 24.53
CA MET A 6 -19.07 -12.11 25.13
C MET A 6 -18.18 -11.17 25.96
N TRP A 7 -17.86 -9.98 25.47
CA TRP A 7 -17.04 -9.02 26.21
C TRP A 7 -17.73 -8.55 27.49
N THR A 8 -19.04 -8.32 27.43
CA THR A 8 -19.83 -7.85 28.57
C THR A 8 -19.96 -8.93 29.64
N SER A 9 -20.21 -10.19 29.25
CA SER A 9 -20.27 -11.32 30.18
C SER A 9 -18.95 -11.49 30.93
N ILE A 10 -17.83 -11.56 30.20
CA ILE A 10 -16.49 -11.73 30.80
C ILE A 10 -16.17 -10.59 31.75
N ARG A 11 -16.47 -9.34 31.37
CA ARG A 11 -16.25 -8.18 32.25
C ARG A 11 -17.08 -8.24 33.52
N ARG A 12 -18.36 -8.64 33.43
CA ARG A 12 -19.23 -8.82 34.59
C ARG A 12 -18.67 -9.87 35.54
N ARG A 13 -18.25 -11.03 35.02
CA ARG A 13 -17.66 -12.11 35.84
C ARG A 13 -16.41 -11.66 36.59
N VAL A 14 -15.54 -10.85 35.96
CA VAL A 14 -14.31 -10.37 36.61
C VAL A 14 -14.55 -9.19 37.55
N LYS A 15 -15.37 -8.20 37.17
CA LYS A 15 -15.54 -6.96 37.95
C LYS A 15 -16.65 -7.03 39.01
N VAL A 16 -17.73 -7.77 38.76
CA VAL A 16 -18.90 -7.84 39.65
C VAL A 16 -18.86 -9.10 40.49
N GLU A 17 -18.64 -10.26 39.86
CA GLU A 17 -18.65 -11.55 40.56
C GLU A 17 -17.31 -11.89 41.22
N GLY A 18 -16.25 -11.12 40.96
CA GLY A 18 -14.94 -11.28 41.61
C GLY A 18 -14.21 -12.58 41.23
N VAL A 19 -14.62 -13.24 40.14
CA VAL A 19 -14.03 -14.51 39.70
C VAL A 19 -12.58 -14.29 39.31
N SER A 20 -11.70 -15.23 39.71
CA SER A 20 -10.28 -15.11 39.42
C SER A 20 -10.00 -15.11 37.91
N LYS A 21 -9.05 -14.28 37.46
CA LYS A 21 -8.67 -14.19 36.04
C LYS A 21 -8.29 -15.56 35.45
N ARG A 22 -7.61 -16.40 36.23
CA ARG A 22 -7.20 -17.75 35.81
C ARG A 22 -8.38 -18.70 35.60
N GLN A 23 -9.43 -18.57 36.42
CA GLN A 23 -10.64 -19.39 36.29
C GLN A 23 -11.40 -19.01 35.02
N VAL A 24 -11.58 -17.71 34.76
CA VAL A 24 -12.21 -17.22 33.52
C VAL A 24 -11.47 -17.70 32.27
N MET A 25 -10.13 -17.72 32.29
CA MET A 25 -9.35 -18.25 31.16
C MET A 25 -9.59 -19.75 30.90
N ARG A 26 -9.81 -20.56 31.95
CA ARG A 26 -10.06 -22.00 31.81
C ARG A 26 -11.47 -22.29 31.29
N GLU A 27 -12.45 -21.54 31.77
CA GLU A 27 -13.86 -21.76 31.42
C GLU A 27 -14.21 -21.22 30.03
N GLU A 28 -13.76 -19.99 29.70
CA GLU A 28 -14.05 -19.34 28.41
C GLU A 28 -13.03 -19.71 27.32
N GLY A 29 -11.90 -20.34 27.67
CA GLY A 29 -10.86 -20.74 26.73
C GLY A 29 -10.07 -19.57 26.12
N ILE A 30 -10.02 -18.42 26.79
CA ILE A 30 -9.45 -17.19 26.24
C ILE A 30 -8.00 -16.99 26.70
N HIS A 31 -7.13 -16.60 25.77
CA HIS A 31 -5.74 -16.28 26.07
C HIS A 31 -5.60 -15.01 26.92
N TRP A 32 -4.59 -14.96 27.81
CA TRP A 32 -4.40 -13.88 28.79
C TRP A 32 -4.37 -12.47 28.16
N ARG A 33 -3.74 -12.30 26.99
CA ARG A 33 -3.69 -11.03 26.25
C ARG A 33 -5.07 -10.55 25.81
N THR A 34 -5.97 -11.47 25.48
CA THR A 34 -7.34 -11.14 25.09
C THR A 34 -8.15 -10.74 26.32
N LEU A 35 -7.99 -11.46 27.44
CA LEU A 35 -8.59 -11.06 28.71
C LEU A 35 -8.13 -9.67 29.16
N GLU A 36 -6.84 -9.35 29.04
CA GLU A 36 -6.30 -8.03 29.36
C GLU A 36 -6.89 -6.94 28.44
N LYS A 37 -7.07 -7.22 27.14
CA LYS A 37 -7.76 -6.31 26.21
C LYS A 37 -9.22 -6.07 26.61
N ILE A 38 -9.94 -7.14 26.96
CA ILE A 38 -11.33 -7.07 27.42
C ILE A 38 -11.45 -6.23 28.69
N LEU A 39 -10.51 -6.36 29.63
CA LEU A 39 -10.55 -5.57 30.87
C LEU A 39 -10.22 -4.10 30.61
N SER A 40 -9.24 -3.81 29.76
CA SER A 40 -8.76 -2.45 29.46
C SER A 40 -9.67 -1.64 28.54
N HIS A 41 -10.34 -2.27 27.57
CA HIS A 41 -11.15 -1.57 26.57
C HIS A 41 -12.64 -1.76 26.85
N SER A 42 -13.43 -0.69 26.66
CA SER A 42 -14.90 -0.75 26.82
C SER A 42 -15.58 -1.60 25.76
N GLU A 43 -15.03 -1.56 24.56
CA GLU A 43 -15.56 -2.22 23.37
C GLU A 43 -14.41 -2.97 22.69
N PRO A 44 -14.70 -4.05 21.95
CA PRO A 44 -13.71 -4.71 21.11
C PRO A 44 -13.01 -3.66 20.25
N PRO A 45 -11.70 -3.43 20.44
CA PRO A 45 -11.00 -2.49 19.59
C PRO A 45 -11.09 -3.04 18.17
N GLY A 46 -11.76 -2.29 17.29
CA GLY A 46 -11.83 -2.61 15.88
C GLY A 46 -10.44 -2.69 15.25
N TYR A 47 -10.37 -3.03 13.96
CA TYR A 47 -9.11 -3.11 13.24
C TYR A 47 -8.35 -1.77 13.31
N ARG A 48 -7.27 -1.75 14.10
CA ARG A 48 -6.40 -0.57 14.29
C ARG A 48 -5.03 -0.86 13.70
N LEU A 49 -4.71 -0.19 12.59
CA LEU A 49 -3.34 -0.12 12.07
C LEU A 49 -2.58 0.93 12.88
N LYS A 50 -1.58 0.50 13.69
CA LYS A 50 -0.71 1.44 14.43
C LYS A 50 0.16 2.30 13.50
N LYS A 51 0.52 1.78 12.34
CA LYS A 51 1.29 2.46 11.30
C LYS A 51 0.71 2.07 9.95
N MET A 52 0.65 3.01 9.01
CA MET A 52 0.36 2.63 7.62
C MET A 52 1.42 1.63 7.15
N ARG A 53 0.98 0.58 6.47
CA ARG A 53 1.89 -0.40 5.87
C ARG A 53 2.88 0.33 4.97
N GLU A 54 4.15 0.02 5.12
CA GLU A 54 5.19 0.57 4.27
C GLU A 54 4.91 0.15 2.83
N LYS A 55 4.93 1.12 1.91
CA LYS A 55 4.72 0.90 0.47
C LYS A 55 6.10 0.92 -0.23
N PRO A 56 6.97 -0.10 -0.05
CA PRO A 56 8.37 -0.01 -0.48
C PRO A 56 8.55 0.23 -1.98
N LYS A 57 7.64 -0.32 -2.81
CA LYS A 57 7.72 -0.19 -4.28
C LYS A 57 7.19 1.13 -4.83
N ILE A 58 6.16 1.71 -4.18
CA ILE A 58 5.48 2.93 -4.67
C ILE A 58 5.95 4.17 -3.91
N GLY A 59 6.44 4.01 -2.68
CA GLY A 59 6.85 5.08 -1.78
C GLY A 59 7.80 6.10 -2.40
N PRO A 60 8.89 5.68 -3.06
CA PRO A 60 9.84 6.60 -3.70
C PRO A 60 9.24 7.41 -4.86
N TYR A 61 8.25 6.85 -5.55
CA TYR A 61 7.68 7.42 -6.78
C TYR A 61 6.41 8.22 -6.55
N PHE A 62 5.83 8.15 -5.35
CA PHE A 62 4.53 8.74 -5.06
C PHE A 62 4.50 10.25 -5.34
N GLY A 63 5.54 10.99 -4.95
CA GLY A 63 5.63 12.43 -5.21
C GLY A 63 5.66 12.78 -6.71
N ARG A 64 6.47 12.04 -7.49
CA ARG A 64 6.56 12.22 -8.95
C ARG A 64 5.24 11.87 -9.65
N ILE A 65 4.59 10.79 -9.22
CA ILE A 65 3.28 10.40 -9.76
C ILE A 65 2.23 11.49 -9.47
N GLN A 66 2.23 12.06 -8.26
CA GLN A 66 1.31 13.15 -7.90
C GLN A 66 1.52 14.40 -8.75
N GLU A 67 2.76 14.77 -9.01
CA GLU A 67 3.09 15.92 -9.87
C GLU A 67 2.58 15.73 -11.30
N ILE A 68 2.80 14.54 -11.87
CA ILE A 68 2.32 14.22 -13.23
C ILE A 68 0.78 14.24 -13.29
N ILE A 69 0.11 13.65 -12.29
CA ILE A 69 -1.36 13.65 -12.23
C ILE A 69 -1.92 15.07 -12.08
N LYS A 70 -1.26 15.95 -11.32
CA LYS A 70 -1.66 17.36 -11.19
C LYS A 70 -1.54 18.08 -12.53
N GLY A 71 -0.43 17.92 -13.25
CA GLY A 71 -0.27 18.49 -14.59
C GLY A 71 -1.31 17.97 -15.59
N ASP A 72 -1.65 16.68 -15.51
CA ASP A 72 -2.69 16.09 -16.36
C ASP A 72 -4.10 16.63 -16.08
N ALA A 73 -4.36 17.16 -14.89
CA ALA A 73 -5.66 17.73 -14.56
C ALA A 73 -5.96 18.99 -15.40
N GLU A 74 -4.92 19.77 -15.73
CA GLU A 74 -5.00 21.02 -16.51
C GLU A 74 -5.14 20.76 -18.02
N VAL A 75 -4.82 19.54 -18.46
CA VAL A 75 -4.80 19.15 -19.87
C VAL A 75 -6.15 18.52 -20.27
N PRO A 76 -6.63 18.70 -21.53
CA PRO A 76 -7.85 18.08 -22.02
C PRO A 76 -7.86 16.56 -21.83
N LYS A 77 -9.03 15.97 -21.53
CA LYS A 77 -9.18 14.53 -21.21
C LYS A 77 -8.47 13.58 -22.19
N LYS A 78 -8.42 13.90 -23.48
CA LYS A 78 -7.78 13.08 -24.52
C LYS A 78 -6.25 13.05 -24.46
N GLN A 79 -5.62 14.04 -23.81
CA GLN A 79 -4.16 14.20 -23.75
C GLN A 79 -3.58 13.83 -22.37
N ARG A 80 -4.42 13.44 -21.41
CA ARG A 80 -3.97 12.99 -20.08
C ARG A 80 -3.20 11.68 -20.19
N HIS A 81 -2.14 11.54 -19.40
CA HIS A 81 -1.35 10.31 -19.42
C HIS A 81 -2.14 9.17 -18.79
N THR A 82 -2.04 7.98 -19.40
CA THR A 82 -2.53 6.74 -18.80
C THR A 82 -1.50 6.21 -17.80
N ALA A 83 -1.92 5.34 -16.88
CA ALA A 83 -1.02 4.74 -15.89
C ALA A 83 0.25 4.11 -16.53
N LYS A 84 0.10 3.49 -17.71
CA LYS A 84 1.21 2.95 -18.50
C LYS A 84 2.20 4.03 -18.95
N ARG A 85 1.71 5.16 -19.47
CA ARG A 85 2.55 6.29 -19.91
C ARG A 85 3.29 6.95 -18.75
N ILE A 86 2.63 7.09 -17.60
CA ILE A 86 3.26 7.61 -16.38
C ILE A 86 4.40 6.67 -15.95
N TYR A 87 4.16 5.36 -15.94
CA TYR A 87 5.17 4.36 -15.64
C TYR A 87 6.37 4.40 -16.61
N GLU A 88 6.12 4.38 -17.93
CA GLU A 88 7.17 4.45 -18.96
C GLU A 88 8.01 5.71 -18.83
N ARG A 89 7.39 6.86 -18.52
CA ARG A 89 8.07 8.14 -18.35
C ARG A 89 8.98 8.15 -17.13
N ILE A 90 8.51 7.61 -16.00
CA ILE A 90 9.31 7.46 -14.79
C ILE A 90 10.47 6.50 -15.04
N ALA A 91 10.20 5.31 -15.61
CA ALA A 91 11.22 4.33 -15.94
C ALA A 91 12.29 4.88 -16.90
N ARG A 92 11.87 5.64 -17.94
CA ARG A 92 12.80 6.28 -18.87
C ARG A 92 13.66 7.36 -18.20
N ALA A 93 13.08 8.15 -17.30
CA ALA A 93 13.82 9.17 -16.55
C ALA A 93 14.88 8.52 -15.64
N GLU A 94 14.55 7.40 -15.01
CA GLU A 94 15.50 6.63 -14.19
C GLU A 94 16.61 5.99 -15.03
N LEU A 95 16.26 5.32 -16.13
CA LEU A 95 17.22 4.75 -17.07
C LEU A 95 18.18 5.82 -17.60
N SER A 96 17.67 7.00 -17.98
CA SER A 96 18.50 8.13 -18.42
C SER A 96 19.38 8.69 -17.29
N ALA A 97 18.91 8.71 -16.05
CA ALA A 97 19.72 9.13 -14.90
C ALA A 97 20.83 8.11 -14.60
N LEU A 98 20.54 6.81 -14.70
CA LEU A 98 21.52 5.73 -14.55
C LEU A 98 22.54 5.72 -15.69
N CYS A 99 22.13 5.86 -16.95
CA CYS A 99 23.04 5.95 -18.09
C CYS A 99 24.01 7.15 -17.94
N ARG A 100 23.51 8.30 -17.47
CA ARG A 100 24.35 9.47 -17.17
C ARG A 100 25.31 9.23 -16.01
N ALA A 101 24.87 8.57 -14.94
CA ALA A 101 25.70 8.27 -13.77
C ALA A 101 26.78 7.23 -14.06
N VAL A 102 26.50 6.26 -14.95
CA VAL A 102 27.42 5.19 -15.34
C VAL A 102 28.32 5.61 -16.52
N GLY A 103 28.11 6.81 -17.10
CA GLY A 103 28.95 7.33 -18.18
C GLY A 103 28.74 6.64 -19.53
N VAL A 104 27.61 5.95 -19.73
CA VAL A 104 27.26 5.33 -21.01
C VAL A 104 26.61 6.40 -21.89
N LEU A 105 27.38 6.91 -22.87
CA LEU A 105 26.89 7.79 -23.92
C LEU A 105 25.63 7.19 -24.56
N GLU A 106 24.54 7.96 -24.58
CA GLU A 106 23.31 7.55 -25.27
C GLU A 106 23.62 7.26 -26.74
N PRO A 107 23.19 6.12 -27.30
CA PRO A 107 23.28 5.91 -28.73
C PRO A 107 22.35 6.94 -29.38
N GLN A 108 22.94 7.82 -30.19
CA GLN A 108 22.23 8.82 -30.98
C GLN A 108 21.09 8.15 -31.75
N GLN A 109 19.90 8.70 -31.61
CA GLN A 109 18.70 8.26 -32.30
C GLN A 109 18.94 8.37 -33.81
N GLY A 110 19.19 7.23 -34.45
CA GLY A 110 19.47 7.14 -35.88
C GLY A 110 18.97 5.83 -36.48
N TYR A 111 17.73 5.44 -36.19
CA TYR A 111 17.04 4.40 -36.96
C TYR A 111 16.24 5.08 -38.07
N SER A 112 16.87 5.35 -39.22
CA SER A 112 16.13 5.47 -40.48
C SER A 112 15.95 4.06 -41.03
N ALA A 113 14.72 3.57 -41.09
CA ALA A 113 14.42 2.32 -41.78
C ALA A 113 14.94 2.39 -43.23
N PRO A 114 15.69 1.41 -43.74
CA PRO A 114 16.10 1.41 -45.13
C PRO A 114 14.85 1.26 -46.01
N THR A 115 14.62 2.26 -46.86
CA THR A 115 13.57 2.25 -47.88
C THR A 115 13.75 0.99 -48.74
N ALA A 116 12.72 0.14 -48.79
CA ALA A 116 12.71 -1.06 -49.62
C ALA A 116 12.99 -0.69 -51.08
N ARG A 117 14.18 -1.05 -51.58
CA ARG A 117 14.52 -0.99 -52.99
C ARG A 117 13.66 -2.03 -53.70
N LYS A 118 12.65 -1.56 -54.45
CA LYS A 118 11.89 -2.40 -55.39
C LYS A 118 12.89 -3.03 -56.37
N ILE A 119 13.01 -4.35 -56.34
CA ILE A 119 13.56 -5.11 -57.46
C ILE A 119 12.34 -5.60 -58.23
N GLY A 120 12.06 -4.94 -59.33
CA GLY A 120 11.21 -5.45 -60.40
C GLY A 120 12.04 -5.53 -61.67
N ALA A 121 12.11 -6.72 -62.25
CA ALA A 121 12.21 -7.04 -63.68
C ALA A 121 12.01 -8.55 -63.80
#